data_AF-A0A9X9X1R3-F1
#
_entry.id   AF-A0A9X9X1R3-F1
#
_cell.length_a   1.000
_cell.length_b   1.000
_cell.length_c   1.000
_cell.angle_alpha   90.00
_cell.angle_beta   90.00
_cell.angle_gamma   90.00
#
_symmetry.space_group_name_H-M   'P 1'
#
loop_
_entity.id
_entity.type
_entity.pdbx_description
1 polymer ?
#
loop_
_entity_poly.entity_id
_entity_poly.type
_entity_poly.pdbx_seq_one_letter_code
_entity_poly.pdbx_strand_id
1 'polypeptide(L)'
;MAARRRAATRPLDAALVRLQTMAARGSQPNRMAREVELIVDEWLGEADADPADVKARLDELHEQLASGVVDAEEQVSYVDPDEAAAVKQAGVTLAALVATRDAVERARDAM
;
A
#
# COMPACT_ATOMS: atom_id res chain seq x y z
N MET A 1 -21.88 13.14 -7.68
CA MET A 1 -20.85 12.25 -8.28
C MET A 1 -19.45 12.85 -8.17
N ALA A 2 -19.10 13.95 -8.85
CA ALA A 2 -17.72 14.48 -8.87
C ALA A 2 -17.15 14.94 -7.51
N ALA A 3 -17.96 15.56 -6.64
CA ALA A 3 -17.51 16.00 -5.31
C ALA A 3 -17.23 14.82 -4.36
N ARG A 4 -18.04 13.76 -4.42
CA ARG A 4 -17.82 12.52 -3.66
C ARG A 4 -16.57 11.79 -4.15
N ARG A 5 -16.34 11.75 -5.47
CA ARG A 5 -15.12 11.20 -6.07
C ARG A 5 -13.87 11.96 -5.60
N ARG A 6 -13.86 13.31 -5.66
CA ARG A 6 -12.76 14.13 -5.15
C ARG A 6 -12.53 13.99 -3.64
N ALA A 7 -13.60 13.83 -2.86
CA ALA A 7 -13.49 13.58 -1.43
C ALA A 7 -12.88 12.19 -1.16
N ALA A 8 -13.23 11.17 -1.94
CA ALA A 8 -12.66 9.82 -1.85
C ALA A 8 -11.19 9.73 -2.31
N THR A 9 -10.76 10.56 -3.27
CA THR A 9 -9.35 10.60 -3.71
C THR A 9 -8.40 11.07 -2.60
N ARG A 10 -8.86 11.96 -1.70
CA ARG A 10 -8.00 12.52 -0.63
C ARG A 10 -7.55 11.49 0.43
N PRO A 11 -8.44 10.64 0.99
CA PRO A 11 -8.04 9.54 1.87
C PRO A 11 -7.11 8.53 1.20
N LEU A 12 -7.35 8.22 -0.08
CA LEU A 12 -6.49 7.32 -0.85
C LEU A 12 -5.08 7.90 -1.02
N ASP A 13 -4.96 9.15 -1.47
CA ASP A 13 -3.67 9.84 -1.64
C ASP A 13 -2.89 9.88 -0.31
N ALA A 14 -3.59 10.18 0.79
CA ALA A 14 -2.98 10.21 2.13
C ALA A 14 -2.46 8.83 2.57
N ALA A 15 -3.23 7.77 2.32
CA ALA A 15 -2.82 6.40 2.61
C ALA A 15 -1.59 5.99 1.79
N LEU A 16 -1.56 6.31 0.50
CA LEU A 16 -0.43 6.03 -0.37
C LEU A 16 0.86 6.72 0.11
N VAL A 17 0.79 8.02 0.40
CA VAL A 17 1.95 8.78 0.91
C VAL A 17 2.44 8.20 2.24
N ARG A 18 1.53 7.81 3.13
CA ARG A 18 1.84 7.21 4.43
C ARG A 18 2.57 5.88 4.25
N LEU A 19 2.05 4.98 3.42
CA LEU A 19 2.65 3.67 3.12
C LEU A 19 4.00 3.81 2.41
N GLN A 20 4.11 4.67 1.39
CA GLN A 20 5.37 4.95 0.70
C GLN A 20 6.45 5.48 1.66
N THR A 21 6.08 6.39 2.55
CA THR A 21 7.01 6.92 3.56
C THR A 21 7.51 5.82 4.50
N MET A 22 6.64 4.90 4.89
CA MET A 22 7.03 3.76 5.74
C MET A 22 7.95 2.79 5.01
N ALA A 23 7.66 2.46 3.76
CA ALA A 23 8.49 1.58 2.93
C ALA A 23 9.87 2.20 2.67
N ALA A 24 9.94 3.50 2.36
CA ALA A 24 11.19 4.23 2.15
C ALA A 24 12.08 4.27 3.40
N ARG A 25 11.48 4.20 4.60
CA ARG A 25 12.20 4.11 5.88
C ARG A 25 12.64 2.68 6.25
N GLY A 26 12.38 1.69 5.38
CA GLY A 26 12.69 0.29 5.65
C GLY A 26 11.79 -0.33 6.73
N SER A 27 10.53 0.09 6.78
CA SER A 27 9.56 -0.53 7.71
C SER A 27 9.42 -2.02 7.42
N GLN A 28 9.34 -2.82 8.48
CA GLN A 28 9.22 -4.27 8.38
C GLN A 28 7.89 -4.69 7.74
N PRO A 29 7.84 -5.79 6.96
CA PRO A 29 6.62 -6.28 6.31
C PRO A 29 5.40 -6.39 7.23
N ASN A 30 5.57 -6.96 8.43
CA ASN A 30 4.47 -7.09 9.40
C ASN A 30 3.93 -5.73 9.88
N ARG A 31 4.81 -4.73 9.99
CA ARG A 31 4.42 -3.37 10.37
C ARG A 31 3.64 -2.71 9.23
N MET A 32 4.04 -2.94 7.99
CA MET A 32 3.33 -2.44 6.81
C MET A 32 1.93 -3.04 6.71
N ALA A 33 1.82 -4.37 6.87
CA ALA A 33 0.52 -5.05 6.86
C ALA A 33 -0.41 -4.53 7.95
N ARG A 34 0.13 -4.30 9.17
CA ARG A 34 -0.65 -3.72 10.26
C ARG A 34 -1.12 -2.29 9.96
N GLU A 35 -0.31 -1.50 9.25
CA GLU A 35 -0.71 -0.15 8.87
C GLU A 35 -1.90 -0.16 7.90
N VAL A 36 -1.95 -1.13 6.99
CA VAL A 36 -3.10 -1.32 6.10
C VAL A 36 -4.37 -1.59 6.90
N GLU A 37 -4.31 -2.48 7.91
CA GLU A 37 -5.45 -2.74 8.80
C GLU A 37 -5.94 -1.44 9.47
N LEU A 38 -5.01 -0.61 9.97
CA LEU A 38 -5.36 0.67 10.58
C LEU A 38 -5.98 1.66 9.60
N ILE A 39 -5.48 1.74 8.37
CA ILE A 39 -6.05 2.60 7.31
C ILE A 39 -7.47 2.14 6.96
N VAL A 40 -7.69 0.83 6.85
CA VAL A 40 -9.03 0.26 6.58
C VAL A 40 -9.99 0.60 7.73
N ASP A 41 -9.57 0.40 8.97
CA ASP A 41 -10.36 0.74 10.16
C ASP A 41 -10.67 2.25 10.22
N GLU A 42 -9.68 3.10 9.88
CA GLU A 42 -9.86 4.56 9.78
C GLU A 42 -10.93 4.93 8.75
N TRP A 43 -10.90 4.31 7.56
CA TRP A 43 -11.89 4.56 6.50
C TRP A 43 -13.29 4.07 6.86
N LEU A 44 -13.40 2.89 7.48
CA LEU A 44 -14.67 2.35 7.95
C LEU A 44 -15.25 3.15 9.12
N GLY A 45 -14.39 3.81 9.90
CA GLY A 45 -14.78 4.67 11.00
C GLY A 45 -15.18 6.10 10.60
N GLU A 46 -15.03 6.49 9.32
CA GLU A 46 -15.47 7.80 8.84
C GLU A 46 -16.99 7.97 9.02
N ALA A 47 -17.41 9.16 9.47
CA ALA A 47 -18.84 9.47 9.55
C ALA A 47 -19.46 9.40 8.13
N ASP A 48 -20.57 8.68 7.99
CA ASP A 48 -21.23 8.39 6.72
C ASP A 48 -20.41 7.52 5.74
N ALA A 49 -19.46 6.71 6.25
CA ALA A 49 -18.74 5.73 5.43
C ALA A 49 -19.72 4.72 4.79
N ASP A 50 -19.76 4.70 3.46
CA ASP A 50 -20.40 3.62 2.70
C ASP A 50 -19.38 2.49 2.48
N PRO A 51 -19.65 1.25 2.94
CA PRO A 51 -18.78 0.11 2.68
C PRO A 51 -18.43 -0.08 1.19
N ALA A 52 -19.33 0.27 0.27
CA ALA A 52 -19.05 0.20 -1.16
C ALA A 52 -17.99 1.24 -1.60
N ASP A 53 -18.02 2.45 -1.03
CA ASP A 53 -17.02 3.48 -1.30
C ASP A 53 -15.66 3.08 -0.72
N VAL A 54 -15.62 2.47 0.47
CA VAL A 54 -14.39 1.95 1.08
C VAL A 54 -13.81 0.81 0.25
N LYS A 55 -14.65 -0.11 -0.24
CA LYS A 55 -14.23 -1.19 -1.15
C LYS A 55 -13.62 -0.64 -2.44
N ALA A 56 -14.26 0.35 -3.07
CA ALA A 56 -13.73 1.00 -4.26
C ALA A 56 -12.36 1.68 -3.99
N ARG A 57 -12.17 2.30 -2.82
CA ARG A 57 -10.86 2.86 -2.43
C ARG A 57 -9.80 1.78 -2.24
N LEU A 58 -10.16 0.62 -1.69
CA LEU A 58 -9.23 -0.50 -1.56
C LEU A 58 -8.88 -1.12 -2.90
N ASP A 59 -9.83 -1.19 -3.84
CA ASP A 59 -9.55 -1.61 -5.22
C ASP A 59 -8.52 -0.67 -5.87
N GLU A 60 -8.74 0.64 -5.81
CA GLU A 60 -7.80 1.64 -6.34
C GLU A 60 -6.43 1.58 -5.62
N LEU A 61 -6.40 1.38 -4.30
CA LEU A 61 -5.16 1.22 -3.54
C LEU A 61 -4.39 -0.04 -3.96
N HIS A 62 -5.09 -1.15 -4.13
CA HIS A 62 -4.49 -2.41 -4.57
C HIS A 62 -3.87 -2.27 -5.95
N GLU A 63 -4.58 -1.67 -6.90
CA GLU A 63 -4.07 -1.46 -8.27
C GLU A 63 -2.76 -0.65 -8.27
N GLN A 64 -2.71 0.44 -7.50
CA GLN A 64 -1.50 1.26 -7.39
C GLN A 64 -0.34 0.52 -6.71
N LEU A 65 -0.63 -0.24 -5.65
CA LEU A 65 0.40 -1.04 -4.97
C LEU A 65 0.90 -2.19 -5.85
N ALA A 66 0.01 -2.84 -6.62
CA ALA A 66 0.39 -3.89 -7.55
C ALA A 66 1.35 -3.36 -8.63
N SER A 67 1.06 -2.18 -9.20
CA SER A 67 1.98 -1.51 -10.12
C SER A 67 3.31 -1.19 -9.45
N GLY A 68 3.30 -0.62 -8.24
CA GLY A 68 4.52 -0.27 -7.51
C GLY A 68 5.37 -1.47 -7.10
N VAL A 69 4.74 -2.64 -6.84
CA VAL A 69 5.47 -3.90 -6.59
C VAL A 69 6.18 -4.35 -7.85
N VAL A 70 5.53 -4.33 -9.02
CA VAL A 70 6.17 -4.70 -10.29
C VAL A 70 7.36 -3.78 -10.58
N ASP A 71 7.20 -2.47 -10.39
CA ASP A 71 8.29 -1.51 -10.58
C ASP A 71 9.45 -1.78 -9.60
N ALA A 72 9.16 -2.15 -8.35
CA ALA A 72 10.17 -2.48 -7.35
C ALA A 72 10.88 -3.81 -7.65
N GLU A 73 10.17 -4.82 -8.15
CA GLU A 73 10.75 -6.08 -8.63
C GLU A 73 11.72 -5.82 -9.78
N GLU A 74 11.34 -4.95 -10.72
CA GLU A 74 12.20 -4.53 -11.82
C GLU A 74 13.45 -3.81 -11.30
N GLN A 75 13.29 -2.86 -10.38
CA GLN A 75 14.42 -2.14 -9.75
C GLN A 75 15.39 -3.07 -9.03
N VAL A 76 14.88 -4.07 -8.29
CA VAL A 76 15.71 -5.09 -7.62
C VAL A 76 16.54 -5.86 -8.63
N SER A 77 15.98 -6.17 -9.81
CA SER A 77 16.69 -6.91 -10.86
C SER A 77 17.88 -6.13 -11.46
N TYR A 78 17.88 -4.81 -11.35
CA TYR A 78 18.97 -3.94 -11.79
C TYR A 78 20.06 -3.71 -10.73
N VAL A 79 19.88 -4.19 -9.51
CA VAL A 79 20.89 -4.04 -8.45
C VAL A 79 22.06 -4.99 -8.71
N ASP A 80 23.28 -4.47 -8.61
CA ASP A 80 24.51 -5.28 -8.73
C ASP A 80 24.54 -6.35 -7.63
N PRO A 81 24.61 -7.65 -7.96
CA PRO A 81 24.64 -8.72 -6.97
C PRO A 81 25.86 -8.67 -6.04
N ASP A 82 26.96 -8.03 -6.44
CA ASP A 82 28.16 -7.88 -5.62
C ASP A 82 28.00 -6.77 -4.55
N GLU A 83 27.00 -5.90 -4.69
CA GLU A 83 26.65 -4.87 -3.72
C GLU A 83 25.70 -5.41 -2.64
N ALA A 84 26.20 -6.26 -1.74
CA ALA A 84 25.41 -6.95 -0.72
C ALA A 84 24.49 -6.02 0.12
N ALA A 85 24.93 -4.79 0.40
CA ALA A 85 24.10 -3.81 1.12
C ALA A 85 22.93 -3.29 0.28
N ALA A 86 23.15 -3.03 -1.01
CA ALA A 86 22.11 -2.58 -1.93
C ALA A 86 21.08 -3.68 -2.19
N VAL A 87 21.54 -4.92 -2.45
CA VAL A 87 20.67 -6.10 -2.63
C VAL A 87 19.78 -6.30 -1.40
N LYS A 88 20.38 -6.24 -0.21
CA LYS A 88 19.63 -6.38 1.05
C LYS A 88 18.58 -5.28 1.21
N GLN A 89 18.95 -4.02 0.97
CA GLN A 89 18.02 -2.91 1.12
C GLN A 89 16.87 -2.99 0.12
N ALA A 90 17.16 -3.28 -1.15
CA ALA A 90 16.17 -3.42 -2.20
C ALA A 90 15.21 -4.59 -1.91
N GLY A 91 15.74 -5.73 -1.45
CA GLY A 91 14.94 -6.87 -1.01
C GLY A 91 14.03 -6.57 0.19
N VAL A 92 14.50 -5.80 1.17
CA VAL A 92 13.68 -5.37 2.32
C VAL A 92 12.54 -4.46 1.86
N THR A 93 12.83 -3.49 0.99
CA THR A 93 11.81 -2.59 0.44
C THR A 93 10.78 -3.34 -0.39
N LEU A 94 11.21 -4.26 -1.26
CA LEU A 94 10.29 -5.11 -2.04
C LEU A 94 9.39 -5.95 -1.13
N ALA A 95 9.96 -6.63 -0.12
CA ALA A 95 9.18 -7.42 0.82
C ALA A 95 8.14 -6.58 1.60
N ALA A 96 8.48 -5.33 1.93
CA ALA A 96 7.57 -4.40 2.58
C ALA A 96 6.39 -4.00 1.66
N LEU A 97 6.67 -3.72 0.38
CA LEU A 97 5.63 -3.38 -0.61
C LEU A 97 4.71 -4.58 -0.90
N VAL A 98 5.28 -5.77 -1.08
CA VAL A 98 4.53 -7.02 -1.26
C VAL A 98 3.59 -7.26 -0.08
N ALA A 99 4.09 -7.19 1.15
CA ALA A 99 3.25 -7.39 2.33
C ALA A 99 2.13 -6.34 2.47
N THR A 100 2.35 -5.13 1.96
CA THR A 100 1.33 -4.08 1.92
C THR A 100 0.23 -4.44 0.92
N ARG A 101 0.59 -4.80 -0.32
CA ARG A 101 -0.36 -5.26 -1.34
C ARG A 101 -1.19 -6.44 -0.85
N ASP A 102 -0.54 -7.45 -0.29
CA ASP A 102 -1.21 -8.67 0.20
C ASP A 102 -2.11 -8.37 1.41
N ALA A 103 -1.79 -7.37 2.22
CA ALA A 103 -2.69 -6.91 3.28
C ALA A 103 -3.92 -6.20 2.73
N VAL A 104 -3.76 -5.39 1.68
CA VAL A 104 -4.89 -4.74 0.99
C VAL A 104 -5.76 -5.78 0.30
N GLU A 105 -5.18 -6.77 -0.37
CA GLU A 105 -5.92 -7.88 -0.98
C GLU A 105 -6.77 -8.63 0.06
N ARG A 106 -6.18 -9.01 1.19
CA ARG A 106 -6.93 -9.64 2.30
C ARG A 106 -8.05 -8.77 2.83
N ALA A 107 -7.84 -7.45 2.93
CA ALA A 107 -8.88 -6.53 3.36
C ALA A 107 -10.03 -6.43 2.35
N ARG A 108 -9.72 -6.42 1.04
CA ARG A 108 -10.72 -6.43 -0.04
C ARG A 108 -11.57 -7.69 -0.04
N ASP A 109 -10.93 -8.84 0.16
CA ASP A 109 -11.62 -10.14 0.20
C ASP A 109 -12.53 -10.30 1.43
N ALA A 110 -12.24 -9.55 2.51
CA ALA A 110 -13.03 -9.54 3.73
C ALA A 110 -14.23 -8.57 3.71
N MET A 111 -14.40 -7.76 2.65
CA MET A 111 -15.49 -6.78 2.48
C MET A 111 -16.60 -7.25 1.54
#